data_AF-A0AAU5CAP3-F1
#
_entry.id   AF-A0AAU5CAP3-F1
#
_cell.length_a   1.000
_cell.length_b   1.000
_cell.length_c   1.000
_cell.angle_alpha   90.00
_cell.angle_beta   90.00
_cell.angle_gamma   90.00
#
_symmetry.space_group_name_H-M   'P 1'
#
loop_
_entity.id
_entity.type
_entity.pdbx_description
1 polymer ?
#
loop_
_entity_poly.entity_id
_entity_poly.type
_entity_poly.pdbx_seq_one_letter_code
_entity_poly.pdbx_strand_id
1 'polypeptide(L)'
;MSARTAGDTVGARTAGELDLDLDKLFAARLLAVRTRPYLATALFALHVVESRRVPTMAVDRHWRCYVSPVFVNRTPVEELAGVWVHEVSHLLRDHHGRGDRVARERGLTGPGARLLMNIAADCEINDDVFGDGLVMPEGAVTPDSLGLTSGELMEDYLRRIGLGSGMQHLAWLDCGSGADGLDREWDLGSDGAHGLSAQQQDAVRFRVAQAVKGRPGSTPKGWKRWAEEAFHPPQPWRELLGAAVRSAASASGAGEDYSYGRPSRRSAGVPGAVLPSLRRRPPRVTVIVDTSGSVSDAELGGALLEVAAISRAVGGRRDLVTVMSCDAAARTVHPLCRAEDIPLVGGGGTDLRTGFSRALRTAPRPDVIVVLTDGQTAWPDDRPPCRTVVGLFPRDGSRGGSWVENDPDYEPDTPPDWARVVTIG
;
A
#
# COMPACT_ATOMS: atom_id res chain seq x y z
N MET A 1 -36.06 24.81 -54.19
CA MET A 1 -37.03 24.65 -53.09
C MET A 1 -37.14 23.16 -52.80
N SER A 2 -36.82 22.58 -51.66
CA SER A 2 -36.73 23.09 -50.29
C SER A 2 -35.68 22.25 -49.54
N ALA A 3 -34.76 22.91 -48.85
CA ALA A 3 -33.82 22.25 -47.94
C ALA A 3 -34.58 21.79 -46.68
N ARG A 4 -34.34 20.54 -46.24
CA ARG A 4 -34.77 20.06 -44.94
C ARG A 4 -33.67 20.41 -43.94
N THR A 5 -33.94 21.40 -43.10
CA THR A 5 -33.18 21.67 -41.88
C THR A 5 -33.53 20.60 -40.86
N ALA A 6 -32.55 19.77 -40.51
CA ALA A 6 -32.59 18.94 -39.31
C ALA A 6 -32.55 19.88 -38.10
N GLY A 7 -33.61 19.86 -37.29
CA GLY A 7 -33.65 20.58 -36.03
C GLY A 7 -32.82 19.83 -34.99
N ASP A 8 -31.80 20.49 -34.48
CA ASP A 8 -31.12 20.10 -33.23
C ASP A 8 -32.14 20.14 -32.10
N THR A 9 -32.59 18.97 -31.63
CA THR A 9 -33.22 18.85 -30.32
C THR A 9 -32.15 18.94 -29.25
N VAL A 10 -31.77 20.17 -28.91
CA VAL A 10 -31.13 20.48 -27.62
C VAL A 10 -32.14 20.12 -26.55
N GLY A 11 -31.88 19.02 -25.83
CA GLY A 11 -32.69 18.60 -24.70
C GLY A 11 -32.81 19.75 -23.69
N ALA A 12 -34.05 20.16 -23.42
CA ALA A 12 -34.35 21.14 -22.40
C ALA A 12 -33.91 20.59 -21.04
N ARG A 13 -32.87 21.20 -20.44
CA ARG A 13 -32.51 20.94 -19.04
C ARG A 13 -33.70 21.31 -18.17
N THR A 14 -34.24 20.35 -17.42
CA THR A 14 -35.26 20.59 -16.42
C THR A 14 -34.70 21.50 -15.34
N ALA A 15 -35.31 22.67 -15.16
CA ALA A 15 -35.01 23.60 -14.08
C ALA A 15 -35.29 22.90 -12.73
N GLY A 16 -34.23 22.52 -12.01
CA GLY A 16 -34.34 21.90 -10.69
C GLY A 16 -33.17 20.98 -10.29
N GLU A 17 -32.31 20.58 -11.23
CA GLU A 17 -31.16 19.73 -10.91
C GLU A 17 -29.93 20.59 -10.56
N LEU A 18 -29.42 20.42 -9.33
CA LEU A 18 -28.15 21.02 -8.91
C LEU A 18 -27.00 20.20 -9.53
N ASP A 19 -26.23 20.83 -10.41
CA ASP A 19 -24.98 20.26 -10.93
C ASP A 19 -23.93 20.19 -9.79
N LEU A 20 -23.02 19.21 -9.86
CA LEU A 20 -21.92 19.09 -8.90
C LEU A 20 -20.93 20.26 -9.06
N ASP A 21 -20.79 21.07 -8.01
CA ASP A 21 -19.76 22.12 -7.94
C ASP A 21 -18.37 21.51 -7.70
N LEU A 22 -17.71 21.13 -8.81
CA LEU A 22 -16.38 20.54 -8.80
C LEU A 22 -15.31 21.52 -8.31
N ASP A 23 -15.44 22.81 -8.59
CA ASP A 23 -14.47 23.82 -8.16
C ASP A 23 -14.45 23.92 -6.63
N LYS A 24 -15.63 23.97 -6.00
CA LYS A 24 -15.77 23.92 -4.55
C LYS A 24 -15.24 22.63 -3.96
N LEU A 25 -15.58 21.48 -4.55
CA LEU A 25 -15.13 20.16 -4.09
C LEU A 25 -13.60 20.03 -4.15
N PHE A 26 -12.98 20.51 -5.23
CA PHE A 26 -11.52 20.47 -5.40
C PHE A 26 -10.80 21.54 -4.56
N ALA A 27 -11.42 22.70 -4.32
CA ALA A 27 -10.91 23.67 -3.36
C ALA A 27 -10.84 23.06 -1.95
N ALA A 28 -11.88 22.33 -1.54
CA ALA A 28 -11.90 21.59 -0.27
C ALA A 28 -10.83 20.49 -0.21
N ARG A 29 -10.65 19.73 -1.30
CA ARG A 29 -9.58 18.72 -1.41
C ARG A 29 -8.19 19.35 -1.29
N LEU A 30 -7.96 20.51 -1.91
CA LEU A 30 -6.69 21.24 -1.78
C LEU A 30 -6.47 21.78 -0.37
N LEU A 31 -7.52 22.27 0.29
CA LEU A 31 -7.47 22.66 1.70
C LEU A 31 -7.09 21.46 2.59
N ALA A 32 -7.72 20.30 2.39
CA ALA A 32 -7.37 19.06 3.09
C ALA A 32 -5.89 18.71 2.92
N VAL A 33 -5.35 18.79 1.69
CA VAL A 33 -3.92 18.55 1.42
C VAL A 33 -3.01 19.59 2.10
N ARG A 34 -3.38 20.87 2.10
CA ARG A 34 -2.60 21.91 2.78
C ARG A 34 -2.54 21.67 4.29
N THR A 35 -3.64 21.22 4.86
CA THR A 35 -3.79 20.98 6.31
C THR A 35 -3.20 19.64 6.74
N ARG A 36 -3.29 18.61 5.90
CA ARG A 36 -2.76 17.25 6.13
C ARG A 36 -1.89 16.79 4.94
N PRO A 37 -0.71 17.40 4.73
CA PRO A 37 0.09 17.18 3.53
C PRO A 37 0.63 15.75 3.38
N TYR A 38 0.73 15.00 4.49
CA TYR A 38 1.13 13.60 4.44
C TYR A 38 0.06 12.68 3.81
N LEU A 39 -1.20 13.13 3.72
CA LEU A 39 -2.30 12.40 3.08
C LEU A 39 -2.47 12.70 1.59
N ALA A 40 -1.65 13.60 1.02
CA ALA A 40 -1.82 14.10 -0.35
C ALA A 40 -1.94 12.98 -1.39
N THR A 41 -1.07 11.96 -1.29
CA THR A 41 -1.08 10.81 -2.21
C THR A 41 -2.42 10.09 -2.22
N ALA A 42 -3.05 9.93 -1.05
CA ALA A 42 -4.32 9.23 -0.93
C ALA A 42 -5.49 10.11 -1.37
N LEU A 43 -5.52 11.38 -0.97
CA LEU A 43 -6.55 12.34 -1.38
C LEU A 43 -6.64 12.51 -2.90
N PHE A 44 -5.50 12.45 -3.60
CA PHE A 44 -5.46 12.50 -5.07
C PHE A 44 -5.61 11.15 -5.76
N ALA A 45 -5.51 10.04 -5.02
CA ALA A 45 -5.80 8.70 -5.56
C ALA A 45 -7.31 8.46 -5.68
N LEU A 46 -8.15 9.17 -4.90
CA LEU A 46 -9.60 9.03 -4.94
C LEU A 46 -10.20 9.60 -6.23
N HIS A 47 -10.89 8.73 -6.98
CA HIS A 47 -11.70 9.12 -8.11
C HIS A 47 -13.08 9.63 -7.65
N VAL A 48 -13.48 10.81 -8.09
CA VAL A 48 -14.81 11.38 -7.77
C VAL A 48 -15.86 10.77 -8.68
N VAL A 49 -16.91 10.21 -8.09
CA VAL A 49 -18.10 9.74 -8.79
C VAL A 49 -19.28 10.58 -8.31
N GLU A 50 -19.88 11.37 -9.18
CA GLU A 50 -21.14 12.05 -8.85
C GLU A 50 -22.24 11.00 -8.63
N SER A 51 -22.93 11.09 -7.50
CA SER A 51 -24.08 10.23 -7.21
C SER A 51 -25.14 11.02 -6.47
N ARG A 52 -26.38 10.98 -6.96
CA ARG A 52 -27.53 11.58 -6.26
C ARG A 52 -28.18 10.63 -5.23
N ARG A 53 -27.70 9.38 -5.17
CA ARG A 53 -28.18 8.34 -4.26
C ARG A 53 -27.42 8.34 -2.94
N VAL A 54 -26.14 8.71 -2.96
CA VAL A 54 -25.38 8.92 -1.73
C VAL A 54 -25.91 10.17 -1.02
N PRO A 55 -26.16 10.13 0.30
CA PRO A 55 -26.71 11.29 1.02
C PRO A 55 -25.68 12.41 1.23
N THR A 56 -24.40 12.06 1.33
CA THR A 56 -23.29 12.97 1.66
C THR A 56 -22.09 12.72 0.73
N MET A 57 -20.97 12.28 1.27
CA MET A 57 -19.84 11.69 0.57
C MET A 57 -19.64 10.29 1.17
N ALA A 58 -19.16 9.35 0.35
CA ALA A 58 -18.89 7.98 0.78
C ALA A 58 -17.75 7.40 -0.05
N VAL A 59 -17.09 6.36 0.44
CA VAL A 59 -16.07 5.62 -0.31
C VAL A 59 -16.42 4.16 -0.46
N ASP A 60 -15.99 3.55 -1.56
CA ASP A 60 -16.04 2.10 -1.74
C ASP A 60 -14.70 1.41 -1.49
N ARG A 61 -14.74 0.08 -1.40
CA ARG A 61 -13.55 -0.80 -1.31
C ARG A 61 -12.56 -0.66 -2.50
N HIS A 62 -12.95 0.03 -3.56
CA HIS A 62 -12.16 0.26 -4.76
C HIS A 62 -11.58 1.68 -4.84
N TRP A 63 -11.62 2.45 -3.74
CA TRP A 63 -11.06 3.80 -3.63
C TRP A 63 -11.73 4.85 -4.54
N ARG A 64 -13.00 4.64 -4.87
CA ARG A 64 -13.85 5.70 -5.44
C ARG A 64 -14.50 6.48 -4.32
N CYS A 65 -14.69 7.77 -4.53
CA CYS A 65 -15.41 8.66 -3.63
C CYS A 65 -16.70 9.13 -4.32
N TYR A 66 -17.84 8.68 -3.80
CA TYR A 66 -19.16 9.07 -4.26
C TYR A 66 -19.57 10.38 -3.60
N VAL A 67 -20.09 11.31 -4.40
CA VAL A 67 -20.35 12.67 -3.94
C VAL A 67 -21.75 13.13 -4.34
N SER A 68 -22.52 13.60 -3.35
CA SER A 68 -23.82 14.23 -3.54
C SER A 68 -23.70 15.71 -3.93
N PRO A 69 -24.23 16.15 -5.09
CA PRO A 69 -24.25 17.56 -5.47
C PRO A 69 -24.94 18.46 -4.44
N VAL A 70 -26.05 17.98 -3.86
CA VAL A 70 -26.81 18.72 -2.84
C VAL A 70 -25.98 18.92 -1.58
N PHE A 71 -25.25 17.88 -1.16
CA PHE A 71 -24.35 17.96 -0.01
C PHE A 71 -23.21 18.95 -0.27
N VAL A 72 -22.52 18.85 -1.41
CA VAL A 72 -21.42 19.77 -1.75
C VAL A 72 -21.91 21.21 -1.80
N ASN A 73 -23.09 21.47 -2.37
CA ASN A 73 -23.62 22.83 -2.45
C ASN A 73 -23.88 23.44 -1.06
N ARG A 74 -24.48 22.69 -0.12
CA ARG A 74 -24.84 23.20 1.21
C ARG A 74 -23.69 23.23 2.23
N THR A 75 -22.67 22.39 2.06
CA THR A 75 -21.58 22.24 3.04
C THR A 75 -20.44 23.24 2.78
N PRO A 76 -19.95 24.00 3.79
CA PRO A 76 -18.80 24.89 3.64
C PRO A 76 -17.52 24.18 3.17
N VAL A 77 -16.60 24.91 2.53
CA VAL A 77 -15.34 24.35 2.00
C VAL A 77 -14.48 23.75 3.12
N GLU A 78 -14.46 24.40 4.28
CA GLU A 78 -13.70 24.00 5.46
C GLU A 78 -14.21 22.69 6.07
N GLU A 79 -15.53 22.49 6.08
CA GLU A 79 -16.16 21.23 6.51
C GLU A 79 -15.94 20.12 5.48
N LEU A 80 -16.11 20.41 4.18
CA LEU A 80 -15.81 19.45 3.10
C LEU A 80 -14.35 18.98 3.12
N ALA A 81 -13.41 19.85 3.53
CA ALA A 81 -12.02 19.45 3.71
C ALA A 81 -11.87 18.41 4.84
N GLY A 82 -12.62 18.56 5.93
CA GLY A 82 -12.71 17.55 6.99
C GLY A 82 -13.28 16.24 6.48
N VAL A 83 -14.38 16.29 5.72
CA VAL A 83 -15.02 15.11 5.11
C VAL A 83 -14.06 14.36 4.18
N TRP A 84 -13.30 15.07 3.33
CA TRP A 84 -12.27 14.44 2.49
C TRP A 84 -11.25 13.63 3.29
N VAL A 85 -10.79 14.17 4.41
CA VAL A 85 -9.83 13.49 5.28
C VAL A 85 -10.49 12.32 6.02
N HIS A 86 -11.73 12.47 6.46
CA HIS A 86 -12.50 11.41 7.08
C HIS A 86 -12.66 10.21 6.12
N GLU A 87 -13.20 10.45 4.92
CA GLU A 87 -13.45 9.39 3.92
C GLU A 87 -12.17 8.63 3.54
N VAL A 88 -11.08 9.34 3.25
CA VAL A 88 -9.81 8.67 2.89
C VAL A 88 -9.21 7.88 4.05
N SER A 89 -9.54 8.24 5.29
CA SER A 89 -9.03 7.55 6.48
C SER A 89 -9.61 6.14 6.62
N HIS A 90 -10.86 5.91 6.24
CA HIS A 90 -11.42 4.54 6.19
C HIS A 90 -10.58 3.61 5.31
N LEU A 91 -10.18 4.11 4.15
CA LEU A 91 -9.41 3.33 3.17
C LEU A 91 -7.96 3.11 3.60
N LEU A 92 -7.33 4.15 4.17
CA LEU A 92 -5.97 4.05 4.69
C LEU A 92 -5.86 3.11 5.88
N ARG A 93 -6.87 3.08 6.75
CA ARG A 93 -6.95 2.21 7.93
C ARG A 93 -7.58 0.85 7.66
N ASP A 94 -7.92 0.56 6.40
CA ASP A 94 -8.51 -0.71 5.95
C ASP A 94 -9.76 -1.11 6.77
N HIS A 95 -10.66 -0.15 7.04
CA HIS A 95 -11.82 -0.40 7.90
C HIS A 95 -12.74 -1.48 7.33
N HIS A 96 -13.01 -1.49 6.02
CA HIS A 96 -13.80 -2.57 5.42
C HIS A 96 -13.14 -3.95 5.57
N GLY A 97 -11.82 -4.09 5.31
CA GLY A 97 -11.11 -5.35 5.42
C GLY A 97 -10.99 -5.86 6.86
N ARG A 98 -10.72 -4.96 7.81
CA ARG A 98 -10.76 -5.22 9.26
C ARG A 98 -12.16 -5.61 9.72
N GLY A 99 -13.19 -4.90 9.25
CA GLY A 99 -14.59 -5.18 9.54
C GLY A 99 -15.01 -6.57 9.04
N ASP A 100 -14.66 -6.92 7.80
CA ASP A 100 -14.91 -8.25 7.23
C ASP A 100 -14.24 -9.37 8.04
N ARG A 101 -13.05 -9.12 8.58
CA ARG A 101 -12.36 -10.07 9.45
C ARG A 101 -13.12 -10.30 10.75
N VAL A 102 -13.53 -9.24 11.44
CA VAL A 102 -14.32 -9.34 12.66
C VAL A 102 -15.67 -9.99 12.39
N ALA A 103 -16.32 -9.65 11.28
CA ALA A 103 -17.59 -10.23 10.87
C ALA A 103 -17.49 -11.75 10.75
N ARG A 104 -16.43 -12.23 10.08
CA ARG A 104 -16.16 -13.66 9.89
C ARG A 104 -15.83 -14.37 11.20
N GLU A 105 -14.96 -13.80 12.02
CA GLU A 105 -14.54 -14.39 13.30
C GLU A 105 -15.69 -14.53 14.30
N ARG A 106 -16.62 -13.56 14.30
CA ARG A 106 -17.72 -13.50 15.27
C ARG A 106 -19.07 -13.93 14.69
N GLY A 107 -19.12 -14.37 13.43
CA GLY A 107 -20.36 -14.74 12.74
C GLY A 107 -21.38 -13.60 12.63
N LEU A 108 -20.91 -12.34 12.57
CA LEU A 108 -21.79 -11.18 12.45
C LEU A 108 -22.24 -11.02 11.00
N THR A 109 -23.55 -10.90 10.80
CA THR A 109 -24.15 -10.76 9.47
C THR A 109 -25.23 -9.69 9.45
N GLY A 110 -25.51 -9.17 8.26
CA GLY A 110 -26.61 -8.25 8.01
C GLY A 110 -26.28 -6.76 8.27
N PRO A 111 -27.23 -5.87 7.91
CA PRO A 111 -26.99 -4.42 7.89
C PRO A 111 -26.69 -3.81 9.26
N GLY A 112 -27.28 -4.33 10.34
CA GLY A 112 -27.04 -3.82 11.70
C GLY A 112 -25.59 -4.00 12.16
N ALA A 113 -24.97 -5.15 11.85
CA ALA A 113 -23.57 -5.40 12.16
C ALA A 113 -22.64 -4.46 11.38
N ARG A 114 -22.98 -4.19 10.11
CA ARG A 114 -22.22 -3.31 9.22
C ARG A 114 -22.32 -1.85 9.66
N LEU A 115 -23.51 -1.41 10.07
CA LEU A 115 -23.69 -0.10 10.69
C LEU A 115 -22.85 0.07 11.96
N LEU A 116 -22.80 -0.94 12.85
CA LEU A 116 -21.93 -0.88 14.02
C LEU A 116 -20.44 -0.79 13.65
N MET A 117 -20.01 -1.47 12.58
CA MET A 117 -18.63 -1.37 12.08
C MET A 117 -18.35 0.04 11.54
N ASN A 118 -19.28 0.64 10.78
CA ASN A 118 -19.18 2.02 10.32
C ASN A 118 -19.04 2.98 11.53
N ILE A 119 -19.94 2.89 12.52
CA ILE A 119 -19.90 3.75 13.72
C ILE A 119 -18.59 3.58 14.50
N ALA A 120 -18.10 2.35 14.68
CA ALA A 120 -16.83 2.10 15.35
C ALA A 120 -15.63 2.66 14.58
N ALA A 121 -15.68 2.57 13.25
CA ALA A 121 -14.68 3.12 12.34
C ALA A 121 -14.66 4.66 12.39
N ASP A 122 -15.85 5.27 12.42
CA ASP A 122 -16.01 6.72 12.59
C ASP A 122 -15.46 7.18 13.94
N CYS A 123 -15.72 6.45 15.02
CA CYS A 123 -15.11 6.74 16.33
C CYS A 123 -13.58 6.71 16.27
N GLU A 124 -13.00 5.72 15.58
CA GLU A 124 -11.55 5.61 15.40
C GLU A 124 -10.96 6.80 14.61
N ILE A 125 -11.69 7.32 13.63
CA ILE A 125 -11.23 8.44 12.78
C ILE A 125 -11.47 9.77 13.48
N ASN A 126 -12.68 9.98 13.99
CA ASN A 126 -13.13 11.28 14.48
C ASN A 126 -12.51 11.67 15.82
N ASP A 127 -11.74 10.77 16.45
CA ASP A 127 -10.97 11.09 17.65
C ASP A 127 -9.71 11.94 17.37
N ASP A 128 -9.16 11.90 16.15
CA ASP A 128 -7.92 12.60 15.78
C ASP A 128 -7.92 13.26 14.39
N VAL A 129 -9.01 13.16 13.63
CA VAL A 129 -9.10 13.75 12.28
C VAL A 129 -9.26 15.28 12.31
N PHE A 130 -10.11 15.80 13.20
CA PHE A 130 -10.49 17.22 13.28
C PHE A 130 -9.56 18.03 14.19
N GLY A 131 -9.70 19.35 14.16
CA GLY A 131 -8.75 20.27 14.81
C GLY A 131 -7.53 20.57 13.94
N ASP A 132 -6.62 21.40 14.44
CA ASP A 132 -5.41 21.82 13.71
C ASP A 132 -5.68 22.24 12.25
N GLY A 133 -6.74 23.02 12.04
CA GLY A 133 -7.13 23.55 10.72
C GLY A 133 -8.20 22.76 9.95
N LEU A 134 -8.76 21.68 10.52
CA LEU A 134 -9.95 21.01 9.98
C LEU A 134 -11.15 21.20 10.92
N VAL A 135 -12.27 21.60 10.35
CA VAL A 135 -13.55 21.78 11.08
C VAL A 135 -14.24 20.43 11.19
N MET A 136 -14.76 20.13 12.39
CA MET A 136 -15.62 18.99 12.63
C MET A 136 -17.04 19.32 12.16
N PRO A 137 -17.62 18.56 11.21
CA PRO A 137 -19.00 18.76 10.80
C PRO A 137 -19.98 18.54 11.95
N GLU A 138 -21.11 19.24 11.91
CA GLU A 138 -22.21 19.01 12.84
C GLU A 138 -22.75 17.59 12.69
N GLY A 139 -22.90 16.87 13.80
CA GLY A 139 -23.39 15.48 13.80
C GLY A 139 -22.32 14.41 13.56
N ALA A 140 -21.03 14.78 13.46
CA ALA A 140 -19.95 13.79 13.44
C ALA A 140 -19.94 12.96 14.73
N VAL A 141 -19.86 11.63 14.59
CA VAL A 141 -19.82 10.72 15.74
C VAL A 141 -18.41 10.68 16.31
N THR A 142 -18.28 11.04 17.58
CA THR A 142 -17.03 10.93 18.33
C THR A 142 -17.17 9.88 19.43
N PRO A 143 -16.06 9.32 19.95
CA PRO A 143 -16.11 8.45 21.12
C PRO A 143 -16.86 9.09 22.30
N ASP A 144 -16.60 10.38 22.56
CA ASP A 144 -17.23 11.14 23.65
C ASP A 144 -18.75 11.26 23.47
N SER A 145 -19.23 11.44 22.23
CA SER A 145 -20.67 11.48 21.93
C SER A 145 -21.41 10.18 22.27
N LEU A 146 -20.67 9.07 22.39
CA LEU A 146 -21.17 7.75 22.80
C LEU A 146 -20.81 7.39 24.25
N GLY A 147 -20.19 8.31 25.01
CA GLY A 147 -19.71 8.05 26.37
C GLY A 147 -18.51 7.10 26.43
N LEU A 148 -17.71 7.02 25.35
CA LEU A 148 -16.53 6.18 25.22
C LEU A 148 -15.24 6.99 25.29
N THR A 149 -14.15 6.32 25.62
CA THR A 149 -12.81 6.95 25.67
C THR A 149 -12.23 7.04 24.26
N SER A 150 -11.59 8.17 23.92
CA SER A 150 -10.83 8.33 22.67
C SER A 150 -9.56 7.46 22.61
N GLY A 151 -9.04 7.20 21.41
CA GLY A 151 -7.75 6.54 21.17
C GLY A 151 -7.79 5.01 21.10
N GLU A 152 -8.98 4.41 20.97
CA GLU A 152 -9.15 2.96 20.78
C GLU A 152 -9.26 2.63 19.28
N LEU A 153 -9.04 1.36 18.93
CA LEU A 153 -9.24 0.89 17.55
C LEU A 153 -10.71 0.55 17.28
N MET A 154 -11.12 0.53 16.01
CA MET A 154 -12.46 0.11 15.56
C MET A 154 -12.91 -1.19 16.24
N GLU A 155 -12.05 -2.23 16.32
CA GLU A 155 -12.42 -3.52 16.92
C GLU A 155 -12.65 -3.44 18.42
N ASP A 156 -12.00 -2.49 19.10
CA ASP A 156 -12.18 -2.23 20.52
C ASP A 156 -13.49 -1.46 20.75
N TYR A 157 -13.76 -0.42 19.96
CA TYR A 157 -15.05 0.28 19.98
C TYR A 157 -16.21 -0.67 19.70
N LEU A 158 -16.08 -1.54 18.70
CA LEU A 158 -17.09 -2.52 18.31
C LEU A 158 -17.43 -3.52 19.44
N ARG A 159 -16.54 -3.74 20.41
CA ARG A 159 -16.84 -4.56 21.61
C ARG A 159 -17.67 -3.82 22.65
N ARG A 160 -17.70 -2.48 22.60
CA ARG A 160 -18.31 -1.61 23.62
C ARG A 160 -19.62 -0.99 23.16
N ILE A 161 -19.82 -0.84 21.86
CA ILE A 161 -21.09 -0.36 21.27
C ILE A 161 -22.07 -1.51 21.00
N GLY A 162 -23.36 -1.23 21.07
CA GLY A 162 -24.42 -2.15 20.71
C GLY A 162 -25.66 -1.38 20.26
N LEU A 163 -26.43 -1.93 19.31
CA LEU A 163 -27.64 -1.30 18.76
C LEU A 163 -28.75 -1.19 19.83
N GLY A 164 -28.69 -0.15 20.65
CA GLY A 164 -29.73 0.24 21.58
C GLY A 164 -30.66 1.31 21.00
N SER A 165 -31.77 1.61 21.68
CA SER A 165 -32.71 2.68 21.31
C SER A 165 -32.04 4.06 21.17
N GLY A 166 -30.96 4.31 21.91
CA GLY A 166 -30.16 5.53 21.82
C GLY A 166 -29.34 5.69 20.53
N MET A 167 -29.14 4.63 19.72
CA MET A 167 -28.31 4.66 18.50
C MET A 167 -29.12 4.70 17.21
N GLN A 168 -30.46 4.72 17.27
CA GLN A 168 -31.32 4.78 16.07
C GLN A 168 -31.10 6.06 15.25
N HIS A 169 -30.71 7.13 15.93
CA HIS A 169 -30.34 8.39 15.30
C HIS A 169 -28.99 8.32 14.56
N LEU A 170 -28.28 7.19 14.55
CA LEU A 170 -27.02 7.05 13.82
C LEU A 170 -27.19 6.21 12.55
N ALA A 171 -28.40 5.69 12.30
CA ALA A 171 -28.69 4.81 11.17
C ALA A 171 -28.59 5.50 9.79
N TRP A 172 -28.46 6.82 9.75
CA TRP A 172 -28.24 7.59 8.53
C TRP A 172 -26.75 7.82 8.20
N LEU A 173 -25.83 7.42 9.09
CA LEU A 173 -24.40 7.46 8.81
C LEU A 173 -24.05 6.34 7.85
N ASP A 174 -23.58 6.73 6.67
CA ASP A 174 -23.21 5.80 5.63
C ASP A 174 -22.01 6.33 4.86
N CYS A 175 -20.82 5.94 5.31
CA CYS A 175 -19.54 6.28 4.68
C CYS A 175 -19.21 5.29 3.53
N GLY A 176 -20.17 4.42 3.16
CA GLY A 176 -20.05 3.47 2.06
C GLY A 176 -19.29 2.18 2.38
N SER A 177 -19.15 1.33 1.36
CA SER A 177 -18.58 -0.01 1.51
C SER A 177 -17.08 0.00 1.83
N GLY A 178 -16.36 1.10 1.61
CA GLY A 178 -14.97 1.28 2.03
C GLY A 178 -14.82 1.43 3.54
N ALA A 179 -15.91 1.79 4.24
CA ALA A 179 -15.96 1.89 5.69
C ALA A 179 -16.38 0.58 6.37
N ASP A 180 -17.43 -0.09 5.86
CA ASP A 180 -18.05 -1.23 6.56
C ASP A 180 -18.03 -2.55 5.79
N GLY A 181 -17.63 -2.57 4.51
CA GLY A 181 -17.59 -3.76 3.68
C GLY A 181 -18.93 -4.25 3.15
N LEU A 182 -20.01 -3.46 3.25
CA LEU A 182 -21.31 -3.78 2.65
C LEU A 182 -21.56 -2.90 1.41
N ASP A 183 -21.75 -3.52 0.26
CA ASP A 183 -21.93 -2.77 -0.98
C ASP A 183 -23.28 -2.05 -1.01
N ARG A 184 -23.27 -0.82 -1.54
CA ARG A 184 -24.46 0.03 -1.66
C ARG A 184 -24.93 0.13 -3.09
N GLU A 185 -26.15 0.62 -3.27
CA GLU A 185 -26.76 0.76 -4.59
C GLU A 185 -26.07 1.79 -5.49
N TRP A 186 -25.28 2.71 -4.92
CA TRP A 186 -24.45 3.65 -5.65
C TRP A 186 -23.05 3.12 -5.95
N ASP A 187 -22.63 1.99 -5.37
CA ASP A 187 -21.31 1.43 -5.61
C ASP A 187 -21.26 0.85 -7.03
N LEU A 188 -20.22 1.21 -7.80
CA LEU A 188 -20.00 0.66 -9.14
C LEU A 188 -19.46 -0.78 -9.11
N GLY A 189 -19.19 -1.35 -7.92
CA GLY A 189 -18.69 -2.72 -7.75
C GLY A 189 -17.26 -2.94 -8.27
N SER A 190 -16.82 -4.19 -8.41
CA SER A 190 -15.47 -4.54 -8.89
C SER A 190 -15.23 -4.20 -10.35
N ASP A 191 -16.28 -4.29 -11.17
CA ASP A 191 -16.21 -4.11 -12.62
C ASP A 191 -16.42 -2.64 -13.02
N GLY A 192 -16.68 -1.77 -12.04
CA GLY A 192 -16.85 -0.34 -12.23
C GLY A 192 -15.55 0.36 -12.63
N ALA A 193 -15.66 1.36 -13.50
CA ALA A 193 -14.52 2.14 -13.95
C ALA A 193 -13.78 2.83 -12.80
N HIS A 194 -12.50 3.14 -13.04
CA HIS A 194 -11.65 3.98 -12.18
C HIS A 194 -11.41 3.46 -10.74
N GLY A 195 -11.76 2.20 -10.45
CA GLY A 195 -11.38 1.55 -9.20
C GLY A 195 -9.88 1.24 -9.15
N LEU A 196 -9.27 1.37 -7.98
CA LEU A 196 -7.88 0.94 -7.76
C LEU A 196 -7.80 -0.56 -7.51
N SER A 197 -6.82 -1.21 -8.13
CA SER A 197 -6.45 -2.60 -7.82
C SER A 197 -5.86 -2.70 -6.41
N ALA A 198 -5.89 -3.89 -5.81
CA ALA A 198 -5.33 -4.10 -4.46
C ALA A 198 -3.88 -3.61 -4.33
N GLN A 199 -3.04 -3.85 -5.34
CA GLN A 199 -1.65 -3.38 -5.38
C GLN A 199 -1.54 -1.86 -5.41
N GLN A 200 -2.41 -1.19 -6.16
CA GLN A 200 -2.45 0.27 -6.22
C GLN A 200 -2.86 0.86 -4.87
N GLN A 201 -3.83 0.24 -4.19
CA GLN A 201 -4.26 0.64 -2.85
C GLN A 201 -3.13 0.52 -1.84
N ASP A 202 -2.41 -0.62 -1.84
CA ASP A 202 -1.28 -0.84 -0.95
C ASP A 202 -0.12 0.11 -1.23
N ALA A 203 0.16 0.40 -2.51
CA ALA A 203 1.14 1.41 -2.90
C ALA A 203 0.75 2.82 -2.40
N VAL A 204 -0.54 3.15 -2.35
CA VAL A 204 -1.02 4.42 -1.78
C VAL A 204 -0.82 4.44 -0.26
N ARG A 205 -1.27 3.40 0.46
CA ARG A 205 -1.06 3.26 1.92
C ARG A 205 0.41 3.40 2.29
N PHE A 206 1.27 2.69 1.57
CA PHE A 206 2.71 2.74 1.75
C PHE A 206 3.29 4.15 1.55
N ARG A 207 2.90 4.85 0.48
CA ARG A 207 3.38 6.21 0.20
C ARG A 207 2.93 7.20 1.27
N VAL A 208 1.71 7.07 1.78
CA VAL A 208 1.23 7.89 2.91
C VAL A 208 2.02 7.58 4.18
N ALA A 209 2.25 6.32 4.50
CA ALA A 209 3.05 5.93 5.66
C ALA A 209 4.49 6.50 5.58
N GLN A 210 5.12 6.48 4.39
CA GLN A 210 6.41 7.15 4.18
C GLN A 210 6.33 8.66 4.44
N ALA A 211 5.29 9.32 3.92
CA ALA A 211 5.10 10.76 4.10
C ALA A 211 4.91 11.16 5.57
N VAL A 212 4.18 10.35 6.34
CA VAL A 212 4.02 10.51 7.80
C VAL A 212 5.38 10.45 8.50
N LYS A 213 6.21 9.45 8.19
CA LYS A 213 7.56 9.29 8.78
C LYS A 213 8.52 10.39 8.38
N GLY A 214 8.43 10.88 7.15
CA GLY A 214 9.27 11.96 6.63
C GLY A 214 8.97 13.35 7.24
N ARG A 215 7.83 13.51 7.94
CA ARG A 215 7.37 14.78 8.52
C ARG A 215 6.86 14.61 9.96
N PRO A 216 7.71 14.22 10.93
CA PRO A 216 7.26 13.87 12.28
C PRO A 216 6.70 15.05 13.09
N GLY A 217 7.02 16.30 12.73
CA GLY A 217 6.70 17.51 13.52
C GLY A 217 5.23 17.93 13.53
N SER A 218 4.44 17.55 12.53
CA SER A 218 3.05 18.01 12.36
C SER A 218 2.02 16.89 12.26
N THR A 219 2.42 15.64 12.54
CA THR A 219 1.56 14.47 12.35
C THR A 219 1.01 13.98 13.70
N PRO A 220 -0.32 13.76 13.82
CA PRO A 220 -0.95 13.21 15.02
C PRO A 220 -0.34 11.86 15.44
N LYS A 221 -0.46 11.53 16.73
CA LYS A 221 0.09 10.29 17.30
C LYS A 221 -0.56 9.04 16.70
N GLY A 222 -1.86 9.07 16.41
CA GLY A 222 -2.60 7.98 15.77
C GLY A 222 -1.99 7.64 14.40
N TRP A 223 -1.83 8.64 13.55
CA TRP A 223 -1.16 8.50 12.25
C TRP A 223 0.28 8.00 12.32
N LYS A 224 1.05 8.38 13.35
CA LYS A 224 2.41 7.84 13.55
C LYS A 224 2.39 6.35 13.87
N ARG A 225 1.50 5.93 14.77
CA ARG A 225 1.30 4.52 15.12
C ARG A 225 0.82 3.71 13.93
N TRP A 226 -0.22 4.21 13.24
CA TRP A 226 -0.71 3.62 12.00
C TRP A 226 0.42 3.49 10.97
N ALA A 227 1.27 4.51 10.79
CA ALA A 227 2.38 4.42 9.86
C ALA A 227 3.39 3.37 10.31
N GLU A 228 3.69 3.25 11.61
CA GLU A 228 4.57 2.18 12.13
C GLU A 228 4.01 0.79 11.82
N GLU A 229 2.71 0.58 12.02
CA GLU A 229 2.00 -0.69 11.78
C GLU A 229 1.80 -1.00 10.28
N ALA A 230 1.50 0.02 9.47
CA ALA A 230 1.51 -0.06 8.01
C ALA A 230 2.91 -0.44 7.48
N PHE A 231 3.97 -0.22 8.26
CA PHE A 231 5.30 -0.77 8.06
C PHE A 231 5.51 -2.13 8.77
N HIS A 232 4.57 -3.03 8.50
CA HIS A 232 4.61 -4.51 8.55
C HIS A 232 4.55 -5.18 9.94
N PRO A 233 4.11 -6.46 10.03
CA PRO A 233 4.80 -7.40 10.92
C PRO A 233 6.29 -7.46 10.49
N PRO A 234 7.27 -7.38 11.41
CA PRO A 234 8.68 -7.34 11.04
C PRO A 234 9.04 -8.60 10.24
N GLN A 235 9.21 -8.43 8.93
CA GLN A 235 9.51 -9.55 8.06
C GLN A 235 10.88 -10.14 8.44
N PRO A 236 10.98 -11.46 8.74
CA PRO A 236 12.18 -12.13 9.25
C PRO A 236 13.43 -11.96 8.37
N TRP A 237 13.27 -11.62 7.08
CA TRP A 237 14.38 -11.40 6.17
C TRP A 237 15.13 -10.09 6.47
N ARG A 238 14.56 -9.10 7.19
CA ARG A 238 15.27 -7.83 7.48
C ARG A 238 16.52 -8.06 8.32
N GLU A 239 16.49 -9.04 9.21
CA GLU A 239 17.64 -9.45 10.03
C GLU A 239 18.68 -10.21 9.20
N LEU A 240 18.21 -11.06 8.27
CA LEU A 240 19.05 -11.90 7.41
C LEU A 240 19.65 -11.15 6.21
N LEU A 241 18.94 -10.20 5.62
CA LEU A 241 19.47 -9.27 4.61
C LEU A 241 20.43 -8.30 5.28
N GLY A 242 20.15 -7.85 6.50
CA GLY A 242 21.13 -7.12 7.32
C GLY A 242 22.41 -7.94 7.53
N ALA A 243 22.32 -9.24 7.85
CA ALA A 243 23.47 -10.11 8.00
C ALA A 243 24.19 -10.41 6.68
N ALA A 244 23.45 -10.63 5.58
CA ALA A 244 23.98 -10.86 4.25
C ALA A 244 24.68 -9.61 3.68
N VAL A 245 24.09 -8.42 3.87
CA VAL A 245 24.65 -7.10 3.52
C VAL A 245 25.87 -6.78 4.38
N ARG A 246 25.82 -7.02 5.70
CA ARG A 246 26.99 -6.85 6.60
C ARG A 246 28.11 -7.83 6.28
N SER A 247 27.79 -9.06 5.90
CA SER A 247 28.76 -10.09 5.53
C SER A 247 29.35 -9.84 4.14
N ALA A 248 28.58 -9.32 3.18
CA ALA A 248 29.07 -8.87 1.87
C ALA A 248 30.01 -7.65 1.99
N ALA A 249 29.68 -6.69 2.86
CA ALA A 249 30.57 -5.58 3.20
C ALA A 249 31.86 -6.03 3.94
N SER A 250 31.92 -7.28 4.41
CA SER A 250 33.06 -7.87 5.11
C SER A 250 33.77 -8.97 4.31
N ALA A 251 33.34 -9.23 3.07
CA ALA A 251 33.96 -10.24 2.21
C ALA A 251 35.33 -9.75 1.71
N SER A 252 36.30 -10.66 1.66
CA SER A 252 37.68 -10.37 1.28
C SER A 252 37.75 -9.66 -0.08
N GLY A 253 38.28 -8.44 -0.09
CA GLY A 253 38.40 -7.58 -1.28
C GLY A 253 37.47 -6.36 -1.34
N ALA A 254 36.43 -6.27 -0.50
CA ALA A 254 35.51 -5.11 -0.48
C ALA A 254 35.73 -4.16 0.72
N GLY A 255 36.57 -4.56 1.68
CA GLY A 255 36.71 -3.93 2.99
C GLY A 255 38.01 -3.15 3.25
N GLU A 256 38.86 -2.91 2.25
CA GLU A 256 40.22 -2.38 2.49
C GLU A 256 40.54 -1.03 1.80
N ASP A 257 39.52 -0.30 1.36
CA ASP A 257 39.72 1.04 0.77
C ASP A 257 39.88 2.12 1.86
N TYR A 258 41.10 2.24 2.37
CA TYR A 258 41.52 3.37 3.18
C TYR A 258 41.64 4.63 2.32
N SER A 259 40.89 5.68 2.66
CA SER A 259 40.85 6.95 1.91
C SER A 259 41.36 8.11 2.76
N TYR A 260 42.23 8.94 2.18
CA TYR A 260 42.71 10.19 2.81
C TYR A 260 41.83 11.40 2.48
N GLY A 261 40.79 11.24 1.66
CA GLY A 261 39.93 12.35 1.22
C GLY A 261 39.06 12.97 2.32
N ARG A 262 38.85 12.24 3.43
CA ARG A 262 38.27 12.78 4.66
C ARG A 262 39.08 12.26 5.85
N PRO A 263 39.72 13.12 6.64
CA PRO A 263 40.49 12.69 7.82
C PRO A 263 39.60 11.91 8.80
N SER A 264 40.12 10.80 9.30
CA SER A 264 39.46 10.02 10.34
C SER A 264 39.21 10.87 11.58
N ARG A 265 38.05 10.70 12.26
CA ARG A 265 37.81 11.34 13.57
C ARG A 265 38.86 10.97 14.62
N ARG A 266 39.54 9.83 14.45
CA ARG A 266 40.68 9.40 15.29
C ARG A 266 41.94 10.23 15.09
N SER A 267 42.04 11.00 14.00
CA SER A 267 43.18 11.92 13.76
C SER A 267 43.26 13.03 14.80
N ALA A 268 42.17 13.33 15.53
CA ALA A 268 42.21 14.26 16.65
C ALA A 268 43.13 13.79 17.80
N GLY A 269 43.37 12.48 17.92
CA GLY A 269 44.26 11.90 18.94
C GLY A 269 45.70 11.70 18.49
N VAL A 270 46.04 12.01 17.24
CA VAL A 270 47.40 11.83 16.70
C VAL A 270 47.83 13.11 15.95
N PRO A 271 48.28 14.15 16.67
CA PRO A 271 48.68 15.43 16.07
C PRO A 271 49.80 15.23 15.04
N GLY A 272 49.67 15.84 13.86
CA GLY A 272 50.67 15.77 12.79
C GLY A 272 50.52 14.59 11.83
N ALA A 273 49.56 13.67 12.04
CA ALA A 273 49.31 12.55 11.14
C ALA A 273 47.89 12.58 10.55
N VAL A 274 47.78 12.55 9.22
CA VAL A 274 46.49 12.29 8.55
C VAL A 274 46.27 10.79 8.54
N LEU A 275 45.28 10.32 9.29
CA LEU A 275 44.92 8.91 9.31
C LEU A 275 43.87 8.64 8.23
N PRO A 276 44.00 7.56 7.46
CA PRO A 276 42.99 7.22 6.47
C PRO A 276 41.66 6.86 7.15
N SER A 277 40.56 7.15 6.46
CA SER A 277 39.22 6.72 6.84
C SER A 277 38.81 5.49 6.03
N LEU A 278 38.18 4.52 6.69
CA LEU A 278 37.64 3.33 6.04
C LEU A 278 36.43 3.73 5.19
N ARG A 279 36.54 3.65 3.86
CA ARG A 279 35.38 3.83 2.97
C ARG A 279 34.64 2.51 2.84
N ARG A 280 33.50 2.38 3.52
CA ARG A 280 32.56 1.29 3.26
C ARG A 280 31.77 1.62 2.00
N ARG A 281 31.98 0.85 0.93
CA ARG A 281 31.10 0.90 -0.24
C ARG A 281 29.85 0.05 0.08
N PRO A 282 28.64 0.61 0.00
CA PRO A 282 27.42 -0.20 0.17
C PRO A 282 27.35 -1.25 -0.94
N PRO A 283 26.88 -2.48 -0.64
CA PRO A 283 26.85 -3.57 -1.62
C PRO A 283 25.80 -3.31 -2.70
N ARG A 284 26.08 -3.80 -3.90
CA ARG A 284 25.16 -3.84 -5.02
C ARG A 284 24.27 -5.06 -4.93
N VAL A 285 22.98 -4.84 -4.98
CA VAL A 285 21.96 -5.88 -4.84
C VAL A 285 21.20 -6.02 -6.16
N THR A 286 21.09 -7.24 -6.65
CA THR A 286 20.14 -7.57 -7.72
C THR A 286 18.97 -8.33 -7.13
N VAL A 287 17.74 -7.83 -7.31
CA VAL A 287 16.50 -8.48 -6.90
C VAL A 287 15.85 -9.12 -8.13
N ILE A 288 15.61 -10.42 -8.07
CA ILE A 288 14.86 -11.18 -9.08
C ILE A 288 13.47 -11.42 -8.50
N VAL A 289 12.44 -10.94 -9.19
CA VAL A 289 11.03 -11.10 -8.82
C VAL A 289 10.42 -12.11 -9.78
N ASP A 290 9.94 -13.22 -9.22
CA ASP A 290 9.14 -14.19 -9.94
C ASP A 290 7.80 -13.57 -10.33
N THR A 291 7.48 -13.61 -11.61
CA THR A 291 6.23 -13.08 -12.18
C THR A 291 5.48 -14.17 -12.95
N SER A 292 5.71 -15.43 -12.59
CA SER A 292 5.01 -16.58 -13.17
C SER A 292 3.55 -16.65 -12.78
N GLY A 293 2.80 -17.50 -13.49
CA GLY A 293 1.36 -17.66 -13.28
C GLY A 293 0.99 -18.23 -11.90
N SER A 294 1.91 -18.86 -11.17
CA SER A 294 1.67 -19.36 -9.82
C SER A 294 1.76 -18.28 -8.75
N VAL A 295 2.46 -17.17 -9.03
CA VAL A 295 2.58 -16.03 -8.12
C VAL A 295 1.33 -15.16 -8.21
N SER A 296 0.62 -15.06 -7.09
CA SER A 296 -0.58 -14.24 -6.99
C SER A 296 -0.27 -12.75 -6.99
N ASP A 297 -1.30 -11.99 -7.36
CA ASP A 297 -1.33 -10.54 -7.32
C ASP A 297 -0.95 -9.93 -5.95
N ALA A 298 -1.28 -10.62 -4.85
CA ALA A 298 -0.93 -10.22 -3.49
C ALA A 298 0.55 -10.49 -3.18
N GLU A 299 1.07 -11.65 -3.58
CA GLU A 299 2.48 -12.02 -3.42
C GLU A 299 3.39 -11.07 -4.23
N LEU A 300 2.96 -10.68 -5.42
CA LEU A 300 3.65 -9.70 -6.26
C LEU A 300 3.62 -8.30 -5.64
N GLY A 301 2.50 -7.88 -5.04
CA GLY A 301 2.42 -6.66 -4.24
C GLY A 301 3.39 -6.67 -3.06
N GLY A 302 3.47 -7.79 -2.33
CA GLY A 302 4.46 -8.04 -1.30
C GLY A 302 5.89 -7.91 -1.84
N ALA A 303 6.19 -8.51 -2.99
CA ALA A 303 7.51 -8.44 -3.61
C ALA A 303 7.98 -7.01 -3.91
N LEU A 304 7.06 -6.11 -4.28
CA LEU A 304 7.37 -4.70 -4.50
C LEU A 304 7.71 -3.95 -3.20
N LEU A 305 7.01 -4.27 -2.09
CA LEU A 305 7.34 -3.74 -0.76
C LEU A 305 8.73 -4.17 -0.31
N GLU A 306 9.07 -5.42 -0.60
CA GLU A 306 10.36 -6.04 -0.34
C GLU A 306 11.51 -5.33 -1.06
N VAL A 307 11.36 -5.11 -2.37
CA VAL A 307 12.29 -4.33 -3.18
C VAL A 307 12.51 -2.92 -2.60
N ALA A 308 11.43 -2.24 -2.22
CA ALA A 308 11.51 -0.90 -1.64
C ALA A 308 12.28 -0.90 -0.30
N ALA A 309 12.09 -1.94 0.52
CA ALA A 309 12.78 -2.10 1.79
C ALA A 309 14.27 -2.41 1.62
N ILE A 310 14.64 -3.25 0.65
CA ILE A 310 16.03 -3.52 0.26
C ILE A 310 16.73 -2.24 -0.18
N SER A 311 16.08 -1.42 -1.02
CA SER A 311 16.63 -0.14 -1.49
C SER A 311 16.97 0.81 -0.33
N ARG A 312 16.12 0.88 0.70
CA ARG A 312 16.42 1.66 1.91
C ARG A 312 17.60 1.09 2.70
N ALA A 313 17.66 -0.24 2.85
CA ALA A 313 18.71 -0.91 3.62
C ALA A 313 20.13 -0.69 3.05
N VAL A 314 20.26 -0.56 1.73
CA VAL A 314 21.55 -0.31 1.06
C VAL A 314 21.90 1.18 0.93
N GLY A 315 21.17 2.07 1.62
CA GLY A 315 21.47 3.50 1.68
C GLY A 315 20.65 4.37 0.72
N GLY A 316 19.56 3.86 0.15
CA GLY A 316 18.58 4.64 -0.62
C GLY A 316 19.06 5.13 -1.99
N ARG A 317 20.26 4.72 -2.40
CA ARG A 317 20.84 5.08 -3.71
C ARG A 317 20.31 4.13 -4.80
N ARG A 318 19.76 4.72 -5.87
CA ARG A 318 19.16 3.97 -6.99
C ARG A 318 20.17 3.15 -7.79
N ASP A 319 21.45 3.54 -7.80
CA ASP A 319 22.51 2.84 -8.54
C ASP A 319 23.02 1.56 -7.86
N LEU A 320 22.51 1.25 -6.67
CA LEU A 320 22.90 0.07 -5.89
C LEU A 320 21.90 -1.08 -5.95
N VAL A 321 20.69 -0.85 -6.46
CA VAL A 321 19.66 -1.88 -6.58
C VAL A 321 19.25 -2.03 -8.03
N THR A 322 19.42 -3.23 -8.58
CA THR A 322 18.87 -3.63 -9.86
C THR A 322 17.71 -4.58 -9.60
N VAL A 323 16.56 -4.38 -10.23
CA VAL A 323 15.42 -5.31 -10.11
C VAL A 323 15.16 -5.93 -11.47
N MET A 324 14.78 -7.20 -11.47
CA MET A 324 14.54 -8.02 -12.65
C MET A 324 13.26 -8.81 -12.46
N SER A 325 12.34 -8.79 -13.43
CA SER A 325 11.23 -9.74 -13.50
C SER A 325 11.70 -11.04 -14.17
N CYS A 326 11.14 -12.17 -13.76
CA CYS A 326 11.44 -13.48 -14.31
C CYS A 326 10.15 -14.29 -14.51
N ASP A 327 9.78 -14.53 -15.76
CA ASP A 327 8.77 -15.48 -16.20
C ASP A 327 9.28 -16.24 -17.45
N ALA A 328 8.66 -17.36 -17.83
CA ALA A 328 9.06 -18.13 -19.00
C ALA A 328 8.77 -17.41 -20.34
N ALA A 329 7.83 -16.46 -20.37
CA ALA A 329 7.41 -15.77 -21.57
C ALA A 329 8.28 -14.53 -21.90
N ALA A 330 8.75 -13.80 -20.90
CA ALA A 330 9.59 -12.63 -21.08
C ALA A 330 11.06 -12.97 -20.84
N ARG A 331 11.78 -13.20 -21.95
CA ARG A 331 13.24 -13.01 -22.02
C ARG A 331 13.66 -11.53 -21.77
N THR A 332 12.91 -10.77 -20.98
CA THR A 332 13.02 -9.32 -20.82
C THR A 332 13.12 -8.96 -19.34
N VAL A 333 14.35 -8.74 -18.89
CA VAL A 333 14.61 -8.07 -17.61
C VAL A 333 14.47 -6.57 -17.80
N HIS A 334 13.55 -5.96 -17.05
CA HIS A 334 13.39 -4.51 -16.99
C HIS A 334 14.14 -3.94 -15.78
N PRO A 335 15.16 -3.08 -15.96
CA PRO A 335 15.76 -2.39 -14.83
C PRO A 335 14.78 -1.39 -14.23
N LEU A 336 14.26 -1.67 -13.03
CA LEU A 336 13.39 -0.75 -12.29
C LEU A 336 14.21 0.39 -11.67
N CYS A 337 14.59 1.36 -12.49
CA CYS A 337 15.11 2.65 -12.03
C CYS A 337 14.15 3.82 -12.33
N ARG A 338 12.94 3.53 -12.80
CA ARG A 338 11.83 4.49 -12.92
C ARG A 338 10.59 3.84 -12.34
N ALA A 339 10.07 4.39 -11.25
CA ALA A 339 8.94 3.84 -10.49
C ALA A 339 7.58 4.06 -11.18
N GLU A 340 7.57 4.27 -12.49
CA GLU A 340 6.43 4.82 -13.21
C GLU A 340 5.77 3.84 -14.18
N ASP A 341 6.39 2.73 -14.54
CA ASP A 341 5.69 1.65 -15.25
C ASP A 341 6.35 0.32 -14.90
N ILE A 342 5.70 -0.50 -14.07
CA ILE A 342 6.03 -1.92 -13.94
C ILE A 342 5.01 -2.68 -14.80
N PRO A 343 5.26 -2.90 -16.10
CA PRO A 343 4.44 -3.83 -16.86
C PRO A 343 4.76 -5.23 -16.35
N LEU A 344 4.00 -5.68 -15.35
CA LEU A 344 4.02 -7.05 -14.86
C LEU A 344 3.11 -7.86 -15.80
N VAL A 345 3.61 -8.13 -17.00
CA VAL A 345 2.98 -9.12 -17.88
C VAL A 345 3.56 -10.46 -17.47
N GLY A 346 2.74 -11.29 -16.82
CA GLY A 346 3.09 -12.62 -16.35
C GLY A 346 1.94 -13.61 -16.63
N GLY A 347 2.25 -14.90 -16.75
CA GLY A 347 1.26 -15.95 -17.05
C GLY A 347 1.79 -17.26 -17.64
N GLY A 348 3.12 -17.46 -17.67
CA GLY A 348 3.76 -18.74 -18.02
C GLY A 348 4.46 -19.39 -16.82
N GLY A 349 5.14 -20.52 -17.04
CA GLY A 349 5.99 -21.17 -16.02
C GLY A 349 7.22 -20.33 -15.62
N THR A 350 8.05 -20.84 -14.70
CA THR A 350 9.23 -20.13 -14.16
C THR A 350 10.53 -20.88 -14.43
N ASP A 351 11.57 -20.18 -14.89
CA ASP A 351 12.94 -20.70 -14.91
C ASP A 351 13.92 -19.68 -14.34
N LEU A 352 14.17 -19.76 -13.02
CA LEU A 352 15.07 -18.85 -12.33
C LEU A 352 16.53 -19.00 -12.79
N ARG A 353 16.94 -20.10 -13.43
CA ARG A 353 18.30 -20.23 -14.02
C ARG A 353 18.59 -19.09 -14.99
N THR A 354 17.57 -18.67 -15.75
CA THR A 354 17.68 -17.53 -16.67
C THR A 354 17.85 -16.21 -15.93
N GLY A 355 17.10 -16.01 -14.84
CA GLY A 355 17.21 -14.84 -13.96
C GLY A 355 18.61 -14.71 -13.34
N PHE A 356 19.13 -15.78 -12.73
CA PHE A 356 20.48 -15.83 -12.18
C PHE A 356 21.55 -15.56 -13.23
N SER A 357 21.45 -16.21 -14.38
CA SER A 357 22.39 -16.03 -15.48
C SER A 357 22.44 -14.58 -15.97
N ARG A 358 21.31 -13.88 -16.00
CA ARG A 358 21.24 -12.47 -16.40
C ARG A 358 21.74 -11.53 -15.31
N ALA A 359 21.42 -11.79 -14.05
CA ALA A 359 21.95 -11.05 -12.90
C ALA A 359 23.49 -11.07 -12.90
N LEU A 360 24.10 -12.24 -13.11
CA LEU A 360 25.56 -12.41 -13.10
C LEU A 360 26.28 -11.80 -14.32
N ARG A 361 25.57 -11.57 -15.43
CA ARG A 361 26.09 -10.86 -16.61
C ARG A 361 25.98 -9.34 -16.52
N THR A 362 25.29 -8.81 -15.51
CA THR A 362 25.15 -7.36 -15.34
C THR A 362 26.49 -6.73 -14.98
N ALA A 363 26.77 -5.56 -15.57
CA ALA A 363 27.94 -4.76 -15.27
C ALA A 363 27.47 -3.43 -14.65
N PRO A 364 27.82 -3.14 -13.40
CA PRO A 364 28.65 -3.94 -12.50
C PRO A 364 27.94 -5.19 -11.94
N ARG A 365 28.71 -6.23 -11.59
CA ARG A 365 28.19 -7.47 -11.00
C ARG A 365 27.57 -7.21 -9.62
N PRO A 366 26.51 -7.97 -9.24
CA PRO A 366 25.94 -7.87 -7.91
C PRO A 366 26.86 -8.50 -6.85
N ASP A 367 26.89 -7.87 -5.67
CA ASP A 367 27.49 -8.44 -4.47
C ASP A 367 26.53 -9.41 -3.77
N VAL A 368 25.22 -9.19 -3.94
CA VAL A 368 24.13 -10.01 -3.39
C VAL A 368 23.01 -10.17 -4.43
N ILE A 369 22.49 -11.39 -4.57
CA ILE A 369 21.24 -11.67 -5.28
C ILE A 369 20.14 -11.96 -4.25
N VAL A 370 18.99 -11.32 -4.43
CA VAL A 370 17.75 -11.62 -3.70
C VAL A 370 16.74 -12.16 -4.70
N VAL A 371 16.10 -13.28 -4.39
CA VAL A 371 15.04 -13.87 -5.19
C VAL A 371 13.74 -13.81 -4.41
N LEU A 372 12.65 -13.38 -5.03
CA LEU A 372 11.30 -13.40 -4.46
C LEU A 372 10.45 -14.31 -5.33
N THR A 373 10.02 -15.46 -4.80
CA THR A 373 9.36 -16.54 -5.56
C THR A 373 8.47 -17.36 -4.64
N ASP A 374 7.53 -18.10 -5.20
CA ASP A 374 6.77 -19.12 -4.49
C ASP A 374 7.50 -20.48 -4.42
N GLY A 375 8.66 -20.59 -5.09
CA GLY A 375 9.50 -21.77 -5.12
C GLY A 375 9.21 -22.74 -6.26
N GLN A 376 8.22 -22.49 -7.12
CA GLN A 376 7.86 -23.38 -8.22
C GLN A 376 8.69 -23.07 -9.48
N THR A 377 9.96 -23.45 -9.44
CA THR A 377 10.91 -23.05 -10.48
C THR A 377 12.14 -23.94 -10.55
N ALA A 378 12.72 -24.07 -11.74
CA ALA A 378 14.02 -24.70 -11.89
C ALA A 378 15.13 -23.81 -11.29
N TRP A 379 15.88 -24.37 -10.35
CA TRP A 379 17.00 -23.70 -9.70
C TRP A 379 18.32 -23.90 -10.46
N PRO A 380 19.32 -22.99 -10.32
CA PRO A 380 20.66 -23.23 -10.80
C PRO A 380 21.35 -24.38 -10.04
N ASP A 381 21.97 -25.30 -10.76
CA ASP A 381 22.77 -26.38 -10.16
C ASP A 381 24.02 -25.83 -9.46
N ASP A 382 24.69 -24.87 -10.10
CA ASP A 382 25.92 -24.26 -9.59
C ASP A 382 25.64 -23.09 -8.65
N ARG A 383 26.36 -23.07 -7.53
CA ARG A 383 26.33 -21.94 -6.58
C ARG A 383 26.83 -20.66 -7.26
N PRO A 384 26.03 -19.56 -7.26
CA PRO A 384 26.46 -18.27 -7.75
C PRO A 384 27.71 -17.73 -7.00
N PRO A 385 28.59 -16.96 -7.66
CA PRO A 385 29.79 -16.39 -7.04
C PRO A 385 29.50 -15.29 -6.02
N CYS A 386 28.25 -14.87 -5.88
CA CYS A 386 27.76 -13.89 -4.91
C CYS A 386 26.82 -14.56 -3.90
N ARG A 387 26.54 -13.87 -2.79
CA ARG A 387 25.58 -14.40 -1.80
C ARG A 387 24.16 -14.37 -2.39
N THR A 388 23.38 -15.38 -2.07
CA THR A 388 21.98 -15.48 -2.51
C THR A 388 21.05 -15.65 -1.33
N VAL A 389 19.98 -14.85 -1.32
CA VAL A 389 18.86 -14.95 -0.38
C VAL A 389 17.59 -15.25 -1.19
N VAL A 390 16.82 -16.23 -0.74
CA VAL A 390 15.53 -16.60 -1.33
C VAL A 390 14.42 -16.23 -0.35
N GLY A 391 13.54 -15.35 -0.78
CA GLY A 391 12.27 -15.04 -0.17
C GLY A 391 11.18 -15.92 -0.77
N LEU A 392 10.72 -16.91 0.00
CA LEU A 392 9.64 -17.82 -0.37
C LEU A 392 8.30 -17.30 0.11
N PHE A 393 7.32 -17.17 -0.79
CA PHE A 393 5.94 -16.98 -0.36
C PHE A 393 5.40 -18.25 0.32
N PRO A 394 4.68 -18.14 1.46
CA PRO A 394 4.16 -19.30 2.16
C PRO A 394 3.13 -20.01 1.29
N ARG A 395 3.31 -21.32 1.16
CA ARG A 395 2.28 -22.22 0.65
C ARG A 395 1.78 -23.05 1.83
N ASP A 396 0.49 -22.99 2.12
CA ASP A 396 -0.13 -23.79 3.18
C ASP A 396 -0.10 -25.27 2.74
N GLY A 397 0.89 -26.02 3.22
CA GLY A 397 1.02 -27.46 2.99
C GLY A 397 -0.06 -28.33 3.67
N SER A 398 -1.19 -27.76 4.11
CA SER A 398 -2.18 -28.47 4.93
C SER A 398 -3.66 -28.23 4.58
N ARG A 399 -3.98 -27.60 3.43
CA ARG A 399 -5.36 -27.60 2.91
C ARG A 399 -5.36 -28.08 1.46
N GLY A 400 -5.72 -29.35 1.28
CA GLY A 400 -6.03 -29.90 -0.03
C GLY A 400 -7.09 -29.05 -0.73
N GLY A 401 -6.78 -28.62 -1.95
CA GLY A 401 -7.75 -27.99 -2.85
C GLY A 401 -7.31 -26.65 -3.44
N SER A 402 -6.27 -26.66 -4.28
CA SER A 402 -6.24 -25.92 -5.56
C SER A 402 -4.97 -26.30 -6.33
N TRP A 403 -4.80 -27.59 -6.59
CA TRP A 403 -3.86 -28.08 -7.59
C TRP A 403 -4.54 -27.92 -8.95
N VAL A 404 -4.18 -26.87 -9.70
CA VAL A 404 -4.53 -26.77 -11.11
C VAL A 404 -3.23 -26.64 -11.89
N GLU A 405 -2.55 -27.78 -12.03
CA GLU A 405 -1.62 -28.03 -13.13
C GLU A 405 -1.68 -29.54 -13.42
N ASN A 406 -1.59 -29.92 -14.70
CA ASN A 406 -1.94 -31.25 -15.24
C ASN A 406 -0.95 -32.37 -14.86
N ASP A 407 -0.29 -32.31 -13.71
CA ASP A 407 0.67 -33.33 -13.27
C ASP A 407 0.57 -33.58 -11.76
N PRO A 408 -0.08 -34.68 -11.33
CA PRO A 408 -0.22 -35.05 -9.92
C PRO A 408 1.09 -35.52 -9.27
N ASP A 409 2.19 -35.65 -10.02
CA ASP A 409 3.50 -36.13 -9.54
C ASP A 409 4.55 -34.99 -9.40
N TYR A 410 4.17 -33.72 -9.65
CA TYR A 410 5.10 -32.59 -9.53
C TYR A 410 5.31 -32.17 -8.06
N GLU A 411 6.45 -32.56 -7.49
CA GLU A 411 6.98 -31.95 -6.27
C GLU A 411 7.84 -30.71 -6.66
N PRO A 412 7.54 -29.51 -6.14
CA PRO A 412 8.38 -28.34 -6.39
C PRO A 412 9.80 -28.57 -5.86
N ASP A 413 10.82 -28.26 -6.67
CA ASP A 413 12.21 -28.32 -6.23
C ASP A 413 12.43 -27.40 -5.02
N THR A 414 12.85 -27.97 -3.89
CA THR A 414 13.23 -27.17 -2.72
C THR A 414 14.40 -26.25 -3.06
N PRO A 415 14.46 -25.01 -2.54
CA PRO A 415 15.57 -24.12 -2.85
C PRO A 415 16.92 -24.76 -2.47
N PRO A 416 17.99 -24.51 -3.25
CA PRO A 416 19.28 -25.10 -3.00
C PRO A 416 19.85 -24.75 -1.62
N ASP A 417 20.57 -25.70 -1.02
CA ASP A 417 21.25 -25.60 0.27
C ASP A 417 22.31 -24.48 0.35
N TRP A 418 22.86 -24.06 -0.79
CA TRP A 418 23.76 -22.91 -0.87
C TRP A 418 23.06 -21.56 -0.73
N ALA A 419 21.73 -21.51 -0.87
CA ALA A 419 20.92 -20.31 -0.72
C ALA A 419 20.38 -20.17 0.70
N ARG A 420 20.30 -18.93 1.20
CA ARG A 420 19.61 -18.66 2.46
C ARG A 420 18.13 -18.45 2.20
N VAL A 421 17.29 -19.36 2.66
CA VAL A 421 15.83 -19.30 2.47
C VAL A 421 15.14 -18.59 3.63
N VAL A 422 14.12 -17.79 3.33
CA VAL A 422 13.27 -17.07 4.28
C VAL A 422 11.85 -17.07 3.76
N THR A 423 10.86 -17.33 4.61
CA THR A 423 9.45 -17.20 4.24
C THR A 423 9.00 -15.74 4.34
N ILE A 424 8.24 -15.25 3.35
CA ILE A 424 7.77 -13.87 3.19
C ILE A 424 6.25 -13.88 3.11
N GLY A 425 5.57 -13.29 4.10
CA GLY A 425 4.11 -13.21 4.19
C GLY A 425 3.68 -12.25 5.28
#